data_AF-A0A211YNY9-F1
#
_entry.id   AF-A0A211YNY9-F1
#
_cell.length_a   1.000
_cell.length_b   1.000
_cell.length_c   1.000
_cell.angle_alpha   90.00
_cell.angle_beta   90.00
_cell.angle_gamma   90.00
#
_symmetry.space_group_name_H-M   'P 1'
#
loop_
_entity.id
_entity.type
_entity.pdbx_description
1 polymer ?
#
loop_
_entity_poly.entity_id
_entity_poly.type
_entity_poly.pdbx_seq_one_letter_code
_entity_poly.pdbx_strand_id
1 'polypeptide(L)'
;MPNTVASIAINPREAVAPFTSSIDIRVSPGAAPGTYAFKLRIHDTATNALLGLESLALIVLRRGLPKTLAKHYQKLKTMYRTYGAQAAVWYILTHVFKDGATFTQIKNAYEIIVGETVSNGTIGNILGRMRRKRIIIEKHPGVYTSNVKDFNVLLSRIDSSRVRIQANRVRKSKRVPQKMHGENARVDFSRLPKTVRRVWEKAQEIAREHSTLAALYFLIYTLLGVRQTGHLLYWFNAWFIYCEQKTGFCHHFYSELLNEMLRKLGLRQGIQHNYFNKQEHMEAQRIAQEFIKRYYVSHPNARRLHYILKELGYIEYDNEVYTLKIFHYPDNTIGLEIYDDKGEELLHSDSIRRDLTPSRVEIKPAFPFEHVDEQNENTYFIRPAGLY
;
A
#
# COMPACT_ATOMS: atom_id res chain seq x y z
N MET A 1 38.25 -4.59 -23.00
CA MET A 1 37.65 -5.32 -21.86
C MET A 1 38.50 -5.05 -20.64
N PRO A 2 37.97 -5.04 -19.41
CA PRO A 2 38.78 -5.50 -18.31
C PRO A 2 38.99 -7.00 -18.56
N ASN A 3 40.20 -7.43 -18.93
CA ASN A 3 40.56 -8.86 -19.10
C ASN A 3 40.40 -9.68 -17.80
N THR A 4 39.82 -9.09 -16.76
CA THR A 4 39.68 -9.60 -15.41
C THR A 4 38.35 -10.31 -15.15
N VAL A 5 37.36 -10.21 -16.04
CA VAL A 5 35.99 -10.76 -15.80
C VAL A 5 35.65 -11.97 -16.67
N ALA A 6 35.92 -11.92 -17.97
CA ALA A 6 35.64 -13.02 -18.88
C ALA A 6 36.50 -12.92 -20.15
N SER A 7 36.77 -14.06 -20.79
CA SER A 7 37.33 -14.12 -22.14
C SER A 7 36.23 -14.48 -23.15
N ILE A 8 36.35 -13.95 -24.38
CA ILE A 8 35.39 -14.16 -25.47
C ILE A 8 36.13 -14.74 -26.67
N ALA A 9 35.59 -15.82 -27.25
CA ALA A 9 36.00 -16.36 -28.54
C ALA A 9 34.81 -16.30 -29.51
N ILE A 10 35.05 -15.86 -30.75
CA ILE A 10 34.03 -15.76 -31.81
C ILE A 10 34.52 -16.59 -32.99
N ASN A 11 33.68 -17.49 -33.51
CA ASN A 11 34.05 -18.37 -34.62
C ASN A 11 32.90 -18.58 -35.64
N PRO A 12 33.08 -18.28 -36.94
CA PRO A 12 34.20 -17.51 -37.49
C PRO A 12 34.09 -16.03 -37.07
N ARG A 13 35.25 -15.38 -36.90
CA ARG A 13 35.33 -13.94 -36.59
C ARG A 13 35.02 -13.06 -37.81
N GLU A 14 35.28 -13.58 -39.01
CA GLU A 14 35.05 -12.94 -40.30
C GLU A 14 34.48 -13.98 -41.27
N ALA A 15 33.45 -13.62 -42.03
CA ALA A 15 32.80 -14.50 -43.00
C ALA A 15 32.04 -13.69 -44.05
N VAL A 16 31.69 -14.35 -45.17
CA VAL A 16 30.87 -13.78 -46.24
C VAL A 16 29.42 -14.23 -46.04
N ALA A 17 28.46 -13.32 -46.16
CA ALA A 17 27.04 -13.66 -46.01
C ALA A 17 26.55 -14.63 -47.10
N PRO A 18 25.66 -15.59 -46.77
CA PRO A 18 25.13 -15.87 -45.43
C PRO A 18 26.12 -16.66 -44.57
N PHE A 19 26.24 -16.29 -43.30
CA PHE A 19 27.08 -17.00 -42.34
C PHE A 19 26.40 -17.09 -40.97
N THR A 20 26.93 -17.96 -40.11
CA THR A 20 26.57 -18.05 -38.70
C THR A 20 27.85 -18.08 -37.89
N SER A 21 27.92 -17.28 -36.82
CA SER A 21 29.05 -17.27 -35.89
C SER A 21 28.60 -17.72 -34.51
N SER A 22 29.42 -18.53 -33.84
CA SER A 22 29.27 -18.85 -32.42
C SER A 22 30.10 -17.90 -31.56
N ILE A 23 29.60 -17.59 -30.37
CA ILE A 23 30.28 -16.77 -29.37
C ILE A 23 30.38 -17.57 -28.08
N ASP A 24 31.61 -17.88 -27.68
CA ASP A 24 31.91 -18.54 -26.43
C ASP A 24 32.40 -17.51 -25.41
N ILE A 25 31.68 -17.38 -24.29
CA ILE A 25 32.04 -16.50 -23.17
C ILE A 25 32.49 -17.37 -22.00
N ARG A 26 33.75 -17.24 -21.58
CA ARG A 26 34.33 -17.97 -20.44
C ARG A 26 34.56 -17.01 -19.29
N VAL A 27 33.82 -17.19 -18.19
CA VAL A 27 33.93 -16.33 -16.99
C VAL A 27 35.22 -16.66 -16.23
N SER A 28 35.98 -15.64 -15.85
CA SER A 28 37.20 -15.80 -15.06
C SER A 28 36.87 -16.34 -13.66
N PRO A 29 37.68 -17.28 -13.10
CA PRO A 29 37.42 -17.86 -11.77
C PRO A 29 37.32 -16.85 -10.61
N GLY A 30 37.93 -15.68 -10.76
CA GLY A 30 37.90 -14.57 -9.79
C GLY A 30 36.90 -13.46 -10.13
N ALA A 31 36.02 -13.65 -11.11
CA ALA A 31 35.07 -12.62 -11.51
C ALA A 31 34.16 -12.24 -10.32
N ALA A 32 34.08 -10.94 -10.02
CA ALA A 32 33.19 -10.46 -8.99
C ALA A 32 31.72 -10.74 -9.37
N PRO A 33 30.84 -11.01 -8.40
CA PRO A 33 29.42 -11.13 -8.66
C PRO A 33 28.84 -9.81 -9.18
N GLY A 34 27.97 -9.88 -10.19
CA GLY A 34 27.41 -8.69 -10.80
C GLY A 34 26.80 -8.95 -12.18
N THR A 35 26.37 -7.87 -12.82
CA THR A 35 25.89 -7.90 -14.20
C THR A 35 26.86 -7.15 -15.10
N TYR A 36 27.32 -7.81 -16.15
CA TYR A 36 28.25 -7.26 -17.12
C TYR A 36 27.55 -7.18 -18.47
N ALA A 37 27.44 -5.98 -19.02
CA ALA A 37 26.81 -5.75 -20.32
C ALA A 37 27.88 -5.68 -21.42
N PHE A 38 27.60 -6.30 -22.55
CA PHE A 38 28.44 -6.29 -23.75
C PHE A 38 27.60 -5.87 -24.95
N LYS A 39 28.28 -5.31 -25.95
CA LYS A 39 27.70 -5.01 -27.25
C LYS A 39 28.47 -5.79 -28.29
N LEU A 40 27.78 -6.68 -28.99
CA LEU A 40 28.29 -7.31 -30.19
C LEU A 40 28.02 -6.35 -31.35
N ARG A 41 29.06 -6.04 -32.12
CA ARG A 41 28.96 -5.21 -33.32
C ARG A 41 29.38 -6.05 -34.52
N ILE A 42 28.57 -6.02 -35.55
CA ILE A 42 28.85 -6.64 -36.84
C ILE A 42 29.21 -5.50 -37.79
N HIS A 43 30.40 -5.56 -38.36
CA HIS A 43 30.89 -4.57 -39.31
C HIS A 43 31.11 -5.22 -40.67
N ASP A 44 30.82 -4.46 -41.73
CA ASP A 44 31.33 -4.74 -43.06
C ASP A 44 32.84 -4.44 -43.06
N THR A 45 33.67 -5.42 -43.43
CA THR A 45 35.12 -5.27 -43.41
C THR A 45 35.64 -4.36 -44.54
N ALA A 46 34.92 -4.24 -45.65
CA ALA A 46 35.32 -3.40 -46.78
C ALA A 46 34.95 -1.93 -46.57
N THR A 47 33.77 -1.67 -46.02
CA THR A 47 33.24 -0.30 -45.84
C THR A 47 33.33 0.22 -44.41
N ASN A 48 33.69 -0.64 -43.45
CA ASN A 48 33.62 -0.41 -42.00
C ASN A 48 32.21 -0.03 -41.49
N ALA A 49 31.18 -0.22 -42.32
CA ALA A 49 29.80 0.11 -41.97
C ALA A 49 29.28 -0.82 -40.87
N LEU A 50 28.53 -0.27 -39.91
CA LEU A 50 27.87 -1.07 -38.86
C LEU A 50 26.65 -1.77 -39.45
N LEU A 51 26.72 -3.09 -39.60
CA LEU A 51 25.64 -3.93 -40.13
C LEU A 51 24.67 -4.39 -39.05
N GLY A 52 25.12 -4.52 -37.81
CA GLY A 52 24.28 -5.00 -36.71
C GLY A 52 24.86 -4.71 -35.34
N LEU A 53 23.98 -4.53 -34.37
CA LEU A 53 24.32 -4.29 -32.97
C LEU A 53 23.42 -5.13 -32.07
N GLU A 54 24.02 -6.04 -31.30
CA GLU A 54 23.29 -6.88 -30.34
C GLU A 54 23.83 -6.65 -28.93
N SER A 55 22.94 -6.62 -27.93
CA SER A 55 23.32 -6.40 -26.52
C SER A 55 23.28 -7.71 -25.74
N LEU A 56 24.41 -8.11 -25.18
CA LEU A 56 24.54 -9.33 -24.36
C LEU A 56 24.72 -8.95 -22.89
N ALA A 57 24.20 -9.76 -21.97
CA ALA A 57 24.39 -9.58 -20.54
C ALA A 57 24.90 -10.87 -19.88
N LEU A 58 26.07 -10.82 -19.26
CA LEU A 58 26.59 -11.88 -18.40
C LEU A 58 26.22 -11.57 -16.96
N ILE A 59 25.62 -12.55 -16.28
CA ILE A 59 25.26 -12.44 -14.87
C ILE A 59 26.15 -13.41 -14.10
N VAL A 60 27.07 -12.86 -13.30
CA VAL A 60 27.94 -13.64 -12.40
C VAL A 60 27.28 -13.69 -11.03
N LEU A 61 26.91 -14.89 -10.58
CA LEU A 61 26.21 -15.11 -9.31
C LEU A 61 27.19 -15.33 -8.16
N ARG A 62 26.83 -14.88 -6.95
CA ARG A 62 27.51 -15.28 -5.71
C ARG A 62 27.36 -16.78 -5.49
N ARG A 63 28.40 -17.39 -4.91
CA ARG A 63 28.38 -18.80 -4.49
C ARG A 63 27.17 -19.06 -3.56
N GLY A 64 26.42 -20.12 -3.82
CA GLY A 64 25.23 -20.49 -3.04
C GLY A 64 23.91 -19.88 -3.52
N LEU A 65 23.92 -19.02 -4.56
CA LEU A 65 22.68 -18.61 -5.23
C LEU A 65 22.26 -19.62 -6.30
N PRO A 66 20.95 -19.88 -6.47
CA PRO A 66 20.48 -20.82 -7.46
C PRO A 66 20.66 -20.26 -8.87
N LYS A 67 21.08 -21.11 -9.82
CA LYS A 67 21.24 -20.74 -11.25
C LYS A 67 19.94 -20.23 -11.87
N THR A 68 18.79 -20.60 -11.32
CA THR A 68 17.47 -20.12 -11.75
C THR A 68 17.32 -18.60 -11.61
N LEU A 69 18.05 -17.95 -10.69
CA LEU A 69 18.03 -16.51 -10.52
C LEU A 69 18.41 -15.77 -11.82
N ALA A 70 19.37 -16.30 -12.60
CA ALA A 70 19.76 -15.72 -13.87
C ALA A 70 18.60 -15.72 -14.90
N LYS A 71 17.77 -16.76 -14.91
CA LYS A 71 16.58 -16.86 -15.78
C LYS A 71 15.52 -15.80 -15.43
N HIS A 72 15.43 -15.43 -14.15
CA HIS A 72 14.47 -14.45 -13.65
C HIS A 72 14.99 -13.02 -13.64
N TYR A 73 16.26 -12.78 -14.01
CA TYR A 73 16.93 -11.51 -13.81
C TYR A 73 16.20 -10.32 -14.46
N GLN A 74 15.82 -10.42 -15.73
CA GLN A 74 15.12 -9.33 -16.41
C GLN A 74 13.78 -9.04 -15.76
N LYS A 75 13.02 -10.08 -15.41
CA LYS A 75 11.74 -9.93 -14.73
C LYS A 75 11.91 -9.29 -13.35
N LEU A 76 12.92 -9.71 -12.57
CA LEU A 76 13.25 -9.13 -11.27
C LEU A 76 13.64 -7.65 -11.37
N LYS A 77 14.41 -7.29 -12.39
CA LYS A 77 14.79 -5.90 -12.66
C LYS A 77 13.57 -5.05 -13.01
N THR A 78 12.65 -5.58 -13.82
CA THR A 78 11.37 -4.94 -14.10
C THR A 78 10.53 -4.81 -12.82
N MET A 79 10.41 -5.87 -12.02
CA MET A 79 9.66 -5.84 -10.76
C MET A 79 10.20 -4.77 -9.80
N TYR A 80 11.53 -4.70 -9.66
CA TYR A 80 12.19 -3.68 -8.85
C TYR A 80 11.93 -2.26 -9.38
N ARG A 81 12.07 -2.04 -10.69
CA ARG A 81 11.90 -0.71 -11.31
C ARG A 81 10.45 -0.23 -11.36
N THR A 82 9.50 -1.15 -11.49
CA THR A 82 8.08 -0.81 -11.63
C THR A 82 7.38 -0.76 -10.28
N TYR A 83 7.69 -1.69 -9.38
CA TYR A 83 6.93 -1.90 -8.13
C TYR A 83 7.80 -1.86 -6.87
N GLY A 84 9.12 -1.79 -7.01
CA GLY A 84 10.04 -1.49 -5.91
C GLY A 84 10.63 -2.70 -5.21
N ALA A 85 11.34 -2.41 -4.11
CA ALA A 85 12.13 -3.39 -3.38
C ALA A 85 11.30 -4.56 -2.82
N GLN A 86 10.10 -4.27 -2.28
CA GLN A 86 9.23 -5.29 -1.72
C GLN A 86 8.70 -6.25 -2.78
N ALA A 87 8.35 -5.73 -3.96
CA ALA A 87 7.89 -6.54 -5.08
C ALA A 87 8.99 -7.46 -5.63
N ALA A 88 10.23 -6.94 -5.72
CA ALA A 88 11.38 -7.72 -6.11
C ALA A 88 11.68 -8.84 -5.10
N VAL A 89 11.72 -8.55 -3.80
CA VAL A 89 11.95 -9.55 -2.75
C VAL A 89 10.83 -10.59 -2.71
N TRP A 90 9.57 -10.19 -2.88
CA TRP A 90 8.46 -11.12 -3.00
C TRP A 90 8.65 -12.07 -4.19
N TYR A 91 9.04 -11.55 -5.36
CA TYR A 91 9.25 -12.38 -6.55
C TYR A 91 10.42 -13.36 -6.35
N ILE A 92 11.49 -12.93 -5.69
CA ILE A 92 12.62 -13.80 -5.30
C ILE A 92 12.09 -14.98 -4.47
N LEU A 93 11.28 -14.73 -3.45
CA LEU A 93 10.75 -15.78 -2.58
C LEU A 93 9.72 -16.68 -3.27
N THR A 94 8.89 -16.12 -4.15
CA THR A 94 7.82 -16.89 -4.82
C THR A 94 8.33 -17.75 -5.97
N HIS A 95 9.35 -17.29 -6.70
CA HIS A 95 9.77 -17.94 -7.95
C HIS A 95 11.20 -18.48 -7.94
N VAL A 96 12.10 -17.88 -7.16
CA VAL A 96 13.52 -18.30 -7.10
C VAL A 96 13.76 -19.24 -5.93
N PHE A 97 13.24 -18.91 -4.74
CA PHE A 97 13.40 -19.67 -3.50
C PHE A 97 12.06 -20.16 -2.97
N LYS A 98 11.40 -21.05 -3.72
CA LYS A 98 10.04 -21.52 -3.42
C LYS A 98 9.88 -22.12 -2.02
N ASP A 99 10.93 -22.79 -1.53
CA ASP A 99 10.96 -23.43 -0.21
C ASP A 99 11.41 -22.50 0.93
N GLY A 100 11.74 -21.26 0.59
CA GLY A 100 12.21 -20.23 1.50
C GLY A 100 13.67 -19.85 1.30
N ALA A 101 14.04 -18.69 1.83
CA ALA A 101 15.40 -18.16 1.75
C ALA A 101 15.83 -17.53 3.08
N THR A 102 17.11 -17.69 3.38
CA THR A 102 17.77 -16.99 4.48
C THR A 102 17.95 -15.51 4.17
N PHE A 103 18.13 -14.70 5.22
CA PHE A 103 18.47 -13.28 5.09
C PHE A 103 19.63 -13.05 4.10
N THR A 104 20.70 -13.83 4.22
CA THR A 104 21.89 -13.74 3.37
C THR A 104 21.60 -14.06 1.92
N GLN A 105 20.79 -15.09 1.65
CA GLN A 105 20.37 -15.43 0.28
C GLN A 105 19.53 -14.33 -0.35
N ILE A 106 18.58 -13.76 0.39
CA ILE A 106 17.74 -12.65 -0.07
C ILE A 106 18.60 -11.42 -0.37
N LYS A 107 19.51 -11.06 0.54
CA LYS A 107 20.45 -9.95 0.36
C LYS A 107 21.28 -10.14 -0.91
N ASN A 108 21.93 -11.28 -1.05
CA ASN A 108 22.79 -11.57 -2.19
C ASN A 108 22.03 -11.55 -3.53
N ALA A 109 20.80 -12.07 -3.56
CA ALA A 109 19.95 -12.02 -4.75
C ALA A 109 19.50 -10.58 -5.05
N TYR A 110 19.15 -9.81 -4.02
CA TYR A 110 18.74 -8.42 -4.15
C TYR A 110 19.87 -7.51 -4.66
N GLU A 111 21.09 -7.65 -4.15
CA GLU A 111 22.27 -6.89 -4.60
C GLU A 111 22.58 -7.10 -6.08
N ILE A 112 22.31 -8.30 -6.63
CA ILE A 112 22.48 -8.57 -8.07
C ILE A 112 21.47 -7.77 -8.89
N ILE A 113 20.24 -7.59 -8.38
CA ILE A 113 19.18 -6.85 -9.07
C ILE A 113 19.45 -5.35 -9.05
N VAL A 114 19.86 -4.82 -7.89
CA VAL A 114 20.15 -3.39 -7.72
C VAL A 114 21.49 -3.02 -8.40
N GLY A 115 22.45 -3.96 -8.44
CA GLY A 115 23.77 -3.76 -9.05
C GLY A 115 24.78 -3.11 -8.11
N GLU A 116 24.46 -2.96 -6.83
CA GLU A 116 25.33 -2.40 -5.80
C GLU A 116 25.20 -3.17 -4.48
N THR A 117 26.18 -3.01 -3.60
CA THR A 117 26.13 -3.56 -2.25
C THR A 117 25.16 -2.77 -1.39
N VAL A 118 24.31 -3.46 -0.63
CA VAL A 118 23.35 -2.84 0.28
C VAL A 118 23.66 -3.21 1.73
N SER A 119 23.38 -2.30 2.66
CA SER A 119 23.57 -2.58 4.08
C SER A 119 22.58 -3.62 4.60
N ASN A 120 22.97 -4.35 5.65
CA ASN A 120 22.07 -5.30 6.32
C ASN A 120 20.81 -4.58 6.85
N GLY A 121 20.95 -3.35 7.35
CA GLY A 121 19.80 -2.54 7.79
C GLY A 121 18.77 -2.29 6.68
N THR A 122 19.19 -2.10 5.43
CA THR A 122 18.27 -1.92 4.30
C THR A 122 17.43 -3.18 4.05
N ILE A 123 18.05 -4.35 3.99
CA ILE A 123 17.33 -5.61 3.81
C ILE A 123 16.45 -5.92 5.03
N GLY A 124 16.95 -5.70 6.25
CA GLY A 124 16.18 -5.86 7.48
C GLY A 124 14.93 -4.99 7.50
N ASN A 125 15.04 -3.73 7.07
CA ASN A 125 13.89 -2.82 6.95
C ASN A 125 12.88 -3.28 5.89
N ILE A 126 13.35 -3.79 4.74
CA ILE A 126 12.47 -4.33 3.70
C ILE A 126 11.70 -5.54 4.25
N LEU A 127 12.41 -6.52 4.81
CA LEU A 127 11.81 -7.74 5.37
C LEU A 127 10.88 -7.44 6.54
N GLY A 128 11.28 -6.57 7.47
CA GLY A 128 10.45 -6.16 8.61
C GLY A 128 9.12 -5.53 8.16
N ARG A 129 9.14 -4.67 7.14
CA ARG A 129 7.90 -4.13 6.56
C ARG A 129 7.08 -5.20 5.86
N MET A 130 7.70 -6.08 5.09
CA MET A 130 6.99 -7.15 4.39
C MET A 130 6.34 -8.13 5.37
N ARG A 131 6.99 -8.40 6.52
CA ARG A 131 6.41 -9.18 7.62
C ARG A 131 5.22 -8.49 8.26
N ARG A 132 5.34 -7.20 8.64
CA ARG A 132 4.21 -6.41 9.19
C ARG A 132 3.00 -6.40 8.25
N LYS A 133 3.24 -6.32 6.94
CA LYS A 133 2.18 -6.37 5.91
C LYS A 133 1.73 -7.79 5.54
N ARG A 134 2.21 -8.81 6.27
CA ARG A 134 1.97 -10.25 6.03
C ARG A 134 2.21 -10.69 4.58
N ILE A 135 3.14 -10.03 3.87
CA ILE A 135 3.56 -10.39 2.50
C ILE A 135 4.46 -11.63 2.57
N ILE A 136 5.29 -11.70 3.61
CA ILE A 136 6.18 -12.82 3.90
C ILE A 136 5.95 -13.30 5.33
N ILE A 137 6.30 -14.55 5.59
CA ILE A 137 6.33 -15.16 6.92
C ILE A 137 7.70 -15.79 7.15
N GLU A 138 8.03 -16.02 8.41
CA GLU A 138 9.21 -16.76 8.82
C GLU A 138 8.76 -18.20 9.15
N LYS A 139 9.07 -19.15 8.27
CA LYS A 139 8.62 -20.54 8.40
C LYS A 139 9.41 -21.28 9.49
N HIS A 140 10.69 -20.96 9.58
CA HIS A 140 11.63 -21.41 10.61
C HIS A 140 12.56 -20.24 10.96
N PRO A 141 13.23 -20.24 12.12
CA PRO A 141 14.14 -19.17 12.50
C PRO A 141 15.15 -18.84 11.39
N GLY A 142 15.10 -17.61 10.89
CA GLY A 142 15.97 -17.09 9.83
C GLY A 142 15.58 -17.47 8.39
N VAL A 143 14.48 -18.20 8.16
CA VAL A 143 14.03 -18.64 6.83
C VAL A 143 12.68 -17.99 6.47
N TYR A 144 12.71 -17.12 5.47
CA TYR A 144 11.54 -16.38 5.01
C TYR A 144 10.90 -17.04 3.78
N THR A 145 9.57 -17.08 3.73
CA THR A 145 8.78 -17.53 2.58
C THR A 145 7.73 -16.50 2.20
N SER A 146 7.24 -16.52 0.96
CA SER A 146 6.10 -15.68 0.58
C SER A 146 4.80 -16.24 1.19
N ASN A 147 4.02 -15.35 1.80
CA ASN A 147 2.70 -15.66 2.34
C ASN A 147 1.60 -15.31 1.33
N VAL A 148 1.85 -14.30 0.52
CA VAL A 148 0.96 -13.88 -0.57
C VAL A 148 1.39 -14.59 -1.85
N LYS A 149 0.48 -15.28 -2.54
CA LYS A 149 0.77 -15.94 -3.83
C LYS A 149 0.26 -15.14 -5.04
N ASP A 150 -0.81 -14.38 -4.86
CA ASP A 150 -1.40 -13.56 -5.90
C ASP A 150 -0.68 -12.20 -5.99
N PHE A 151 -0.26 -11.84 -7.20
CA PHE A 151 0.42 -10.58 -7.47
C PHE A 151 -0.47 -9.36 -7.22
N ASN A 152 -1.77 -9.42 -7.49
CA ASN A 152 -2.69 -8.31 -7.21
C ASN A 152 -2.82 -8.05 -5.71
N VAL A 153 -2.81 -9.11 -4.90
CA VAL A 153 -2.81 -9.01 -3.42
C VAL A 153 -1.47 -8.49 -2.90
N LEU A 154 -0.37 -8.75 -3.60
CA LEU A 154 0.90 -8.12 -3.28
C LEU A 154 0.85 -6.61 -3.57
N LEU A 155 0.36 -6.23 -4.74
CA LEU A 155 0.27 -4.82 -5.16
C LEU A 155 -0.58 -4.00 -4.19
N SER A 156 -1.65 -4.56 -3.63
CA SER A 156 -2.45 -3.87 -2.61
C SER A 156 -1.74 -3.69 -1.27
N ARG A 157 -0.64 -4.41 -1.02
CA ARG A 157 0.12 -4.36 0.24
C ARG A 157 1.41 -3.56 0.11
N ILE A 158 2.07 -3.52 -1.03
CA ILE A 158 3.32 -2.77 -1.18
C ILE A 158 3.06 -1.27 -1.34
N ASP A 159 4.00 -0.46 -0.87
CA ASP A 159 3.99 1.00 -1.05
C ASP A 159 4.91 1.35 -2.24
N SER A 160 4.33 1.53 -3.44
CA SER A 160 5.07 1.78 -4.69
C SER A 160 5.55 3.22 -4.84
N SER A 161 5.00 4.16 -4.06
CA SER A 161 5.38 5.59 -4.03
C SER A 161 6.91 5.83 -3.89
N ARG A 162 7.63 4.93 -3.21
CA ARG A 162 9.09 5.03 -2.99
C ARG A 162 9.94 4.81 -4.25
N VAL A 163 9.39 4.16 -5.27
CA VAL A 163 10.08 3.88 -6.54
C VAL A 163 10.20 5.15 -7.39
N ARG A 164 9.21 6.05 -7.29
CA ARG A 164 9.18 7.33 -8.01
C ARG A 164 9.98 8.44 -7.32
N ILE A 165 10.11 8.40 -6.00
CA ILE A 165 10.86 9.42 -5.23
C ILE A 165 12.38 9.34 -5.46
N GLN A 166 12.92 8.18 -5.84
CA GLN A 166 14.35 8.07 -6.19
C GLN A 166 14.70 8.77 -7.51
N ALA A 167 13.74 8.94 -8.44
CA ALA A 167 13.96 9.65 -9.69
C ALA A 167 13.82 11.18 -9.56
N ASN A 168 13.04 11.67 -8.58
CA ASN A 168 12.77 13.10 -8.36
C ASN A 168 13.08 13.50 -6.91
N ARG A 169 14.36 13.64 -6.58
CA ARG A 169 14.79 14.32 -5.33
C ARG A 169 14.68 15.83 -5.49
N VAL A 170 13.47 16.37 -5.34
CA VAL A 170 13.29 17.77 -4.92
C VAL A 170 12.98 17.76 -3.43
N ARG A 171 13.95 18.22 -2.63
CA ARG A 171 13.78 18.45 -1.18
C ARG A 171 12.69 19.51 -0.98
N LYS A 172 11.45 19.10 -0.72
CA LYS A 172 10.47 19.98 -0.07
C LYS A 172 10.67 19.92 1.43
N SER A 173 11.18 21.03 1.97
CA SER A 173 11.20 21.35 3.40
C SER A 173 9.81 21.14 4.00
N LYS A 174 9.65 20.10 4.82
CA LYS A 174 8.46 19.93 5.66
C LYS A 174 8.53 20.96 6.78
N ARG A 175 7.77 22.05 6.67
CA ARG A 175 7.29 22.74 7.86
C ARG A 175 6.28 21.80 8.52
N VAL A 176 6.68 21.22 9.64
CA VAL A 176 5.81 20.45 10.53
C VAL A 176 4.93 21.48 11.24
N PRO A 177 3.59 21.50 11.05
CA PRO A 177 2.72 22.25 11.94
C PRO A 177 2.80 21.61 13.33
N GLN A 178 2.82 22.44 14.37
CA GLN A 178 2.79 22.01 15.77
C GLN A 178 1.68 20.96 15.98
N LYS A 179 2.07 19.81 16.53
CA LYS A 179 1.15 18.79 17.03
C LYS A 179 0.21 19.44 18.05
N MET A 180 -1.10 19.49 17.76
CA MET A 180 -2.10 19.71 18.79
C MET A 180 -2.29 18.40 19.54
N HIS A 181 -1.41 18.11 20.49
CA HIS A 181 -1.65 17.07 21.49
C HIS A 181 -2.14 17.72 22.77
N GLY A 182 -3.34 17.33 23.17
CA GLY A 182 -3.90 17.58 24.49
C GLY A 182 -5.28 16.96 24.55
N GLU A 183 -5.50 16.04 25.48
CA GLU A 183 -6.76 15.34 25.79
C GLU A 183 -7.93 16.29 26.17
N ASN A 184 -7.77 17.61 25.99
CA ASN A 184 -8.77 18.65 26.24
C ASN A 184 -8.74 19.78 25.19
N ALA A 185 -8.09 19.59 24.04
CA ALA A 185 -8.07 20.60 22.98
C ALA A 185 -9.47 20.70 22.34
N ARG A 186 -10.31 21.61 22.86
CA ARG A 186 -11.60 21.94 22.24
C ARG A 186 -11.36 22.34 20.79
N VAL A 187 -11.95 21.59 19.86
CA VAL A 187 -11.88 21.86 18.43
C VAL A 187 -12.52 23.22 18.14
N ASP A 188 -11.73 24.19 17.71
CA ASP A 188 -12.22 25.49 17.28
C ASP A 188 -12.67 25.46 15.82
N PHE A 189 -13.97 25.25 15.62
CA PHE A 189 -14.60 25.22 14.30
C PHE A 189 -14.41 26.52 13.50
N SER A 190 -14.15 27.65 14.16
CA SER A 190 -13.93 28.95 13.50
C SER A 190 -12.56 29.05 12.80
N ARG A 191 -11.61 28.17 13.17
CA ARG A 191 -10.27 28.10 12.57
C ARG A 191 -10.16 27.03 11.48
N LEU A 192 -11.23 26.29 11.21
CA LEU A 192 -11.24 25.29 10.16
C LEU A 192 -11.10 25.94 8.77
N PRO A 193 -10.41 25.27 7.82
CA PRO A 193 -10.41 25.67 6.42
C PRO A 193 -11.84 25.87 5.91
N LYS A 194 -12.04 26.89 5.07
CA LYS A 194 -13.36 27.26 4.53
C LYS A 194 -14.09 26.07 3.90
N THR A 195 -13.36 25.19 3.22
CA THR A 195 -13.90 23.97 2.59
C THR A 195 -14.44 22.97 3.62
N VAL A 196 -13.70 22.72 4.70
CA VAL A 196 -14.10 21.82 5.81
C VAL A 196 -15.29 22.42 6.56
N ARG A 197 -15.30 23.74 6.80
CA ARG A 197 -16.42 24.42 7.45
C ARG A 197 -17.71 24.31 6.67
N ARG A 198 -17.66 24.50 5.34
CA ARG A 198 -18.85 24.32 4.48
C ARG A 198 -19.39 22.90 4.52
N VAL A 199 -18.51 21.90 4.59
CA VAL A 199 -18.93 20.49 4.74
C VAL A 199 -19.66 20.31 6.06
N TRP A 200 -19.12 20.88 7.13
CA TRP A 200 -19.74 20.83 8.45
C TRP A 200 -21.11 21.51 8.49
N GLU A 201 -21.21 22.74 7.97
CA GLU A 201 -22.48 23.47 7.85
C GLU A 201 -23.51 22.66 7.05
N LYS A 202 -23.09 22.04 5.95
CA LYS A 202 -23.95 21.20 5.11
C LYS A 202 -24.38 19.91 5.83
N ALA A 203 -23.50 19.29 6.61
CA ALA A 203 -23.87 18.13 7.42
C ALA A 203 -24.94 18.50 8.47
N GLN A 204 -24.85 19.68 9.09
CA GLN A 204 -25.87 20.18 10.02
C GLN A 204 -27.20 20.48 9.33
N GLU A 205 -27.18 20.94 8.08
CA GLU A 205 -28.39 21.09 7.25
C GLU A 205 -29.02 19.73 6.95
N ILE A 206 -28.25 18.76 6.45
CA ILE A 206 -28.73 17.39 6.17
C ILE A 206 -29.32 16.74 7.43
N ALA A 207 -28.70 16.95 8.59
CA ALA A 207 -29.20 16.41 9.85
C ALA A 207 -30.57 17.00 10.25
N ARG A 208 -30.82 18.28 9.94
CA ARG A 208 -32.10 18.96 10.22
C ARG A 208 -33.19 18.61 9.21
N GLU A 209 -32.84 18.51 7.93
CA GLU A 209 -33.80 18.30 6.83
C GLU A 209 -34.14 16.83 6.61
N HIS A 210 -33.23 15.91 6.93
CA HIS A 210 -33.36 14.50 6.62
C HIS A 210 -33.17 13.61 7.85
N SER A 211 -31.92 13.35 8.23
CA SER A 211 -31.59 12.55 9.41
C SER A 211 -30.13 12.69 9.80
N THR A 212 -29.84 12.46 11.08
CA THR A 212 -28.47 12.40 11.59
C THR A 212 -27.65 11.30 10.91
N LEU A 213 -28.29 10.20 10.50
CA LEU A 213 -27.64 9.11 9.79
C LEU A 213 -27.22 9.53 8.36
N ALA A 214 -28.04 10.32 7.67
CA ALA A 214 -27.68 10.88 6.37
C ALA A 214 -26.51 11.86 6.49
N ALA A 215 -26.51 12.70 7.54
CA ALA A 215 -25.40 13.59 7.84
C ALA A 215 -24.10 12.82 8.16
N LEU A 216 -24.19 11.72 8.90
CA LEU A 216 -23.07 10.80 9.14
C LEU A 216 -22.50 10.32 7.80
N TYR A 217 -23.33 9.75 6.93
CA TYR A 217 -22.86 9.25 5.63
C TYR A 217 -22.22 10.35 4.77
N PHE A 218 -22.76 11.56 4.79
CA PHE A 218 -22.17 12.69 4.10
C PHE A 218 -20.77 13.04 4.66
N LEU A 219 -20.61 13.07 5.98
CA LEU A 219 -19.31 13.29 6.62
C LEU A 219 -18.32 12.16 6.34
N ILE A 220 -18.75 10.90 6.34
CA ILE A 220 -17.81 9.80 6.10
C ILE A 220 -17.30 9.78 4.65
N TYR A 221 -18.14 10.14 3.68
CA TYR A 221 -17.75 10.20 2.27
C TYR A 221 -16.89 11.42 1.92
N THR A 222 -16.96 12.49 2.71
CA THR A 222 -16.19 13.72 2.51
C THR A 222 -14.91 13.76 3.34
N LEU A 223 -15.04 13.66 4.66
CA LEU A 223 -13.96 13.93 5.62
C LEU A 223 -13.28 12.67 6.16
N LEU A 224 -13.98 11.53 6.29
CA LEU A 224 -13.32 10.27 6.69
C LEU A 224 -12.65 9.55 5.52
N GLY A 225 -12.92 9.95 4.28
CA GLY A 225 -12.28 9.32 3.13
C GLY A 225 -12.88 7.96 2.74
N VAL A 226 -14.05 7.60 3.26
CA VAL A 226 -14.68 6.30 3.02
C VAL A 226 -15.20 6.23 1.58
N ARG A 227 -14.96 5.11 0.90
CA ARG A 227 -15.51 4.87 -0.46
C ARG A 227 -17.03 4.77 -0.42
N GLN A 228 -17.70 4.97 -1.56
CA GLN A 228 -19.17 4.91 -1.66
C GLN A 228 -19.78 3.60 -1.11
N THR A 229 -19.05 2.48 -1.21
CA THR A 229 -19.49 1.17 -0.70
C THR A 229 -18.95 0.87 0.71
N GLY A 230 -18.24 1.80 1.33
CA GLY A 230 -17.71 1.63 2.68
C GLY A 230 -18.68 2.15 3.72
N HIS A 231 -18.49 1.72 4.97
CA HIS A 231 -19.26 2.18 6.11
C HIS A 231 -18.35 2.37 7.32
N LEU A 232 -18.72 3.30 8.19
CA LEU A 232 -18.12 3.41 9.52
C LEU A 232 -18.64 2.24 10.36
N LEU A 233 -17.75 1.33 10.75
CA LEU A 233 -18.11 0.21 11.61
C LEU A 233 -18.24 0.69 13.06
N TYR A 234 -17.24 1.42 13.53
CA TYR A 234 -17.08 1.74 14.93
C TYR A 234 -16.39 3.10 15.12
N TRP A 235 -16.80 3.84 16.15
CA TRP A 235 -16.11 5.04 16.59
C TRP A 235 -16.22 5.24 18.11
N PHE A 236 -15.10 5.49 18.77
CA PHE A 236 -15.02 5.73 20.22
C PHE A 236 -13.80 6.57 20.56
N ASN A 237 -13.95 7.61 21.40
CA ASN A 237 -12.85 8.49 21.82
C ASN A 237 -11.89 8.88 20.68
N ALA A 238 -12.45 9.49 19.62
CA ALA A 238 -11.73 9.87 18.41
C ALA A 238 -11.07 8.75 17.60
N TRP A 239 -11.15 7.49 18.01
CA TRP A 239 -10.72 6.34 17.21
C TRP A 239 -11.83 5.91 16.26
N PHE A 240 -11.54 5.88 14.97
CA PHE A 240 -12.49 5.53 13.92
C PHE A 240 -12.06 4.25 13.24
N ILE A 241 -13.01 3.34 13.02
CA ILE A 241 -12.80 2.11 12.26
C ILE A 241 -13.88 2.02 11.18
N TYR A 242 -13.47 2.02 9.92
CA TYR A 242 -14.39 1.88 8.78
C TYR A 242 -14.00 0.67 7.94
N CYS A 243 -14.98 0.06 7.28
CA CYS A 243 -14.77 -1.13 6.47
C CYS A 243 -15.22 -0.91 5.03
N GLU A 244 -14.41 -1.39 4.08
CA GLU A 244 -14.71 -1.38 2.66
C GLU A 244 -15.37 -2.70 2.25
N GLN A 245 -16.63 -2.66 1.80
CA GLN A 245 -17.36 -3.89 1.44
C GLN A 245 -16.70 -4.68 0.31
N LYS A 246 -16.12 -4.00 -0.70
CA LYS A 246 -15.53 -4.67 -1.88
C LYS A 246 -14.29 -5.49 -1.55
N THR A 247 -13.47 -5.01 -0.62
CA THR A 247 -12.19 -5.64 -0.28
C THR A 247 -12.29 -6.51 0.98
N GLY A 248 -13.31 -6.27 1.80
CA GLY A 248 -13.45 -6.89 3.11
C GLY A 248 -12.46 -6.35 4.15
N PHE A 249 -11.66 -5.35 3.79
CA PHE A 249 -10.69 -4.73 4.71
C PHE A 249 -11.34 -3.65 5.55
N CYS A 250 -10.86 -3.55 6.78
CA CYS A 250 -11.14 -2.41 7.63
C CYS A 250 -9.89 -1.55 7.76
N HIS A 251 -10.12 -0.29 8.07
CA HIS A 251 -9.09 0.73 8.23
C HIS A 251 -9.39 1.50 9.50
N HIS A 252 -8.35 2.03 10.13
CA HIS A 252 -8.52 2.84 11.32
C HIS A 252 -7.61 4.06 11.33
N PHE A 253 -8.04 5.09 12.06
CA PHE A 253 -7.31 6.34 12.30
C PHE A 253 -7.94 7.07 13.50
N TYR A 254 -7.28 8.15 13.93
CA TYR A 254 -7.74 9.02 15.01
C TYR A 254 -8.05 10.42 14.48
N SER A 255 -9.14 11.04 14.97
CA SER A 255 -9.48 12.42 14.64
C SER A 255 -10.40 13.09 15.67
N GLU A 256 -9.85 14.00 16.47
CA GLU A 256 -10.65 14.78 17.42
C GLU A 256 -11.66 15.72 16.74
N LEU A 257 -11.31 16.23 15.55
CA LEU A 257 -12.22 17.05 14.75
C LEU A 257 -13.50 16.28 14.42
N LEU A 258 -13.34 15.05 13.91
CA LEU A 258 -14.48 14.21 13.54
C LEU A 258 -15.24 13.73 14.77
N ASN A 259 -14.53 13.43 15.86
CA ASN A 259 -15.12 13.08 17.15
C ASN A 259 -16.12 14.16 17.59
N GLU A 260 -15.68 15.41 17.63
CA GLU A 260 -16.51 16.54 18.03
C GLU A 260 -17.64 16.85 17.03
N MET A 261 -17.41 16.69 15.72
CA MET A 261 -18.47 16.80 14.71
C MET A 261 -19.59 15.79 14.94
N LEU A 262 -19.26 14.51 15.12
CA LEU A 262 -20.27 13.47 15.32
C LEU A 262 -21.02 13.66 16.65
N ARG A 263 -20.32 14.04 17.73
CA ARG A 263 -20.96 14.38 19.01
C ARG A 263 -21.94 15.55 18.87
N LYS A 264 -21.56 16.61 18.14
CA LYS A 264 -22.43 17.78 17.89
C LYS A 264 -23.64 17.48 17.01
N LEU A 265 -23.58 16.44 16.18
CA LEU A 265 -24.74 15.91 15.46
C LEU A 265 -25.68 15.08 16.35
N GLY A 266 -25.30 14.80 17.61
CA GLY A 266 -26.09 13.98 18.52
C GLY A 266 -25.89 12.48 18.32
N LEU A 267 -24.87 12.05 17.58
CA LEU A 267 -24.53 10.64 17.43
C LEU A 267 -23.88 10.10 18.70
N ARG A 268 -24.21 8.85 19.02
CA ARG A 268 -23.59 8.12 20.13
C ARG A 268 -22.35 7.39 19.61
N GLN A 269 -21.29 7.36 20.44
CA GLN A 269 -20.14 6.50 20.18
C GLN A 269 -20.54 5.02 20.26
N GLY A 270 -19.71 4.16 19.67
CA GLY A 270 -19.92 2.71 19.57
C GLY A 270 -20.08 2.25 18.12
N ILE A 271 -20.71 1.10 17.95
CA ILE A 271 -20.99 0.49 16.64
C ILE A 271 -21.97 1.35 15.84
N GLN A 272 -21.55 1.84 14.67
CA GLN A 272 -22.34 2.77 13.84
C GLN A 272 -23.09 2.08 12.70
N HIS A 273 -22.59 0.94 12.23
CA HIS A 273 -23.24 0.19 11.15
C HIS A 273 -23.98 -1.02 11.71
N ASN A 274 -25.30 -0.91 11.79
CA ASN A 274 -26.14 -2.05 12.08
C ASN A 274 -26.66 -2.64 10.76
N TYR A 275 -26.22 -3.86 10.44
CA TYR A 275 -26.59 -4.58 9.20
C TYR A 275 -28.11 -4.76 9.02
N PHE A 276 -28.90 -4.60 10.08
CA PHE A 276 -30.31 -4.94 10.09
C PHE A 276 -31.26 -3.74 9.91
N ASN A 277 -30.83 -2.51 10.22
CA ASN A 277 -31.50 -1.29 9.75
C ASN A 277 -31.07 -0.96 8.30
N LYS A 278 -30.98 -1.99 7.45
CA LYS A 278 -30.43 -1.88 6.11
C LYS A 278 -31.18 -0.85 5.28
N GLN A 279 -32.50 -0.77 5.42
CA GLN A 279 -33.32 0.20 4.70
C GLN A 279 -33.00 1.64 5.13
N GLU A 280 -32.93 1.93 6.43
CA GLU A 280 -32.57 3.26 6.94
C GLU A 280 -31.15 3.65 6.51
N HIS A 281 -30.18 2.73 6.60
CA HIS A 281 -28.83 2.97 6.13
C HIS A 281 -28.78 3.20 4.62
N MET A 282 -29.52 2.42 3.82
CA MET A 282 -29.58 2.61 2.36
C MET A 282 -30.21 3.97 2.00
N GLU A 283 -31.27 4.38 2.69
CA GLU A 283 -31.92 5.67 2.45
C GLU A 283 -31.00 6.83 2.85
N ALA A 284 -30.37 6.75 4.02
CA ALA A 284 -29.40 7.74 4.47
C ALA A 284 -28.19 7.83 3.52
N GLN A 285 -27.72 6.70 2.98
CA GLN A 285 -26.68 6.66 1.95
C GLN A 285 -27.15 7.33 0.66
N ARG A 286 -28.38 7.06 0.22
CA ARG A 286 -28.96 7.65 -0.99
C ARG A 286 -29.02 9.18 -0.89
N ILE A 287 -29.53 9.70 0.23
CA ILE A 287 -29.58 11.13 0.51
C ILE A 287 -28.16 11.72 0.51
N ALA A 288 -27.22 11.12 1.25
CA ALA A 288 -25.84 11.58 1.27
C ALA A 288 -25.23 11.61 -0.15
N GLN A 289 -25.49 10.60 -0.98
CA GLN A 289 -25.02 10.53 -2.36
C GLN A 289 -25.58 11.65 -3.25
N GLU A 290 -26.84 12.06 -3.06
CA GLU A 290 -27.42 13.19 -3.78
C GLU A 290 -26.69 14.49 -3.46
N PHE A 291 -26.39 14.73 -2.19
CA PHE A 291 -25.59 15.88 -1.77
C PHE A 291 -24.16 15.80 -2.31
N ILE A 292 -23.53 14.62 -2.30
CA ILE A 292 -22.18 14.43 -2.87
C ILE A 292 -22.17 14.77 -4.37
N LYS A 293 -23.14 14.28 -5.14
CA LYS A 293 -23.27 14.58 -6.57
C LYS A 293 -23.52 16.07 -6.81
N ARG A 294 -24.40 16.68 -6.03
CA ARG A 294 -24.76 18.10 -6.15
C ARG A 294 -23.60 19.05 -5.86
N TYR A 295 -22.83 18.79 -4.80
CA TYR A 295 -21.82 19.74 -4.32
C TYR A 295 -20.38 19.40 -4.71
N TYR A 296 -20.09 18.14 -5.00
CA TYR A 296 -18.73 17.68 -5.33
C TYR A 296 -18.63 16.99 -6.69
N VAL A 297 -19.75 16.82 -7.40
CA VAL A 297 -19.88 16.10 -8.68
C VAL A 297 -19.63 14.59 -8.56
N SER A 298 -18.68 14.16 -7.75
CA SER A 298 -18.28 12.76 -7.60
C SER A 298 -17.74 12.44 -6.21
N HIS A 299 -17.86 11.17 -5.80
CA HIS A 299 -17.24 10.66 -4.56
C HIS A 299 -15.72 10.88 -4.51
N PRO A 300 -14.94 10.60 -5.58
CA PRO A 300 -13.52 10.94 -5.62
C PRO A 300 -13.23 12.40 -5.23
N ASN A 301 -13.99 13.37 -5.76
CA ASN A 301 -13.79 14.78 -5.45
C ASN A 301 -14.13 15.11 -4.00
N ALA A 302 -15.25 14.60 -3.48
CA ALA A 302 -15.61 14.77 -2.07
C ALA A 302 -14.51 14.25 -1.15
N ARG A 303 -13.96 13.08 -1.48
CA ARG A 303 -12.90 12.39 -0.73
C ARG A 303 -11.58 13.16 -0.67
N ARG A 304 -11.35 14.16 -1.55
CA ARG A 304 -10.14 15.00 -1.49
C ARG A 304 -10.04 15.78 -0.19
N LEU A 305 -11.19 16.09 0.43
CA LEU A 305 -11.23 16.84 1.68
C LEU A 305 -10.61 16.06 2.84
N HIS A 306 -10.74 14.73 2.86
CA HIS A 306 -10.03 13.87 3.78
C HIS A 306 -8.50 14.08 3.71
N TYR A 307 -7.92 14.13 2.51
CA TYR A 307 -6.47 14.37 2.36
C TYR A 307 -6.06 15.77 2.83
N ILE A 308 -6.92 16.77 2.67
CA ILE A 308 -6.69 18.11 3.24
C ILE A 308 -6.65 18.03 4.77
N LEU A 309 -7.57 17.29 5.41
CA LEU A 309 -7.54 17.10 6.87
C LEU A 309 -6.26 16.40 7.33
N LYS A 310 -5.81 15.40 6.57
CA LYS A 310 -4.55 14.70 6.83
C LYS A 310 -3.33 15.61 6.69
N GLU A 311 -3.24 16.42 5.63
CA GLU A 311 -2.14 17.39 5.45
C GLU A 311 -2.09 18.43 6.57
N LEU A 312 -3.25 18.78 7.12
CA LEU A 312 -3.39 19.75 8.21
C LEU A 312 -3.22 19.13 9.61
N GLY A 313 -3.02 17.81 9.71
CA GLY A 313 -2.81 17.13 10.99
C GLY A 313 -4.08 16.89 11.81
N TYR A 314 -5.27 16.93 11.19
CA TYR A 314 -6.53 16.57 11.86
C TYR A 314 -6.81 15.06 11.86
N ILE A 315 -5.99 14.28 11.15
CA ILE A 315 -6.10 12.82 11.03
C ILE A 315 -4.74 12.23 11.39
N GLU A 316 -4.75 11.34 12.37
CA GLU A 316 -3.57 10.64 12.85
C GLU A 316 -3.74 9.13 12.64
N TYR A 317 -2.63 8.45 12.35
CA TYR A 317 -2.60 6.99 12.27
C TYR A 317 -1.52 6.53 13.24
N ASP A 318 -1.86 5.56 14.10
CA ASP A 318 -0.80 4.74 14.71
C ASP A 318 -0.23 3.80 13.63
N ASN A 319 0.86 3.07 13.89
CA ASN A 319 1.38 2.12 12.89
C ASN A 319 0.90 0.68 13.13
N GLU A 320 -0.13 0.52 13.97
CA GLU A 320 -0.62 -0.76 14.46
C GLU A 320 -1.71 -1.32 13.56
N VAL A 321 -1.70 -2.63 13.41
CA VAL A 321 -2.78 -3.37 12.75
C VAL A 321 -3.60 -4.03 13.84
N TYR A 322 -4.91 -3.84 13.83
CA TYR A 322 -5.77 -4.46 14.83
C TYR A 322 -6.52 -5.66 14.27
N THR A 323 -6.79 -6.64 15.11
CA THR A 323 -7.65 -7.77 14.78
C THR A 323 -9.05 -7.51 15.33
N LEU A 324 -10.03 -7.31 14.44
CA LEU A 324 -11.43 -7.14 14.78
C LEU A 324 -12.12 -8.50 14.81
N LYS A 325 -12.83 -8.81 15.90
CA LYS A 325 -13.82 -9.89 15.95
C LYS A 325 -15.21 -9.27 16.05
N ILE A 326 -16.01 -9.49 15.02
CA ILE A 326 -17.38 -8.96 14.91
C ILE A 326 -18.34 -10.12 15.17
N PHE A 327 -19.03 -10.07 16.29
CA PHE A 327 -20.00 -11.08 16.73
C PHE A 327 -21.39 -10.68 16.24
N HIS A 328 -22.03 -11.55 15.47
CA HIS A 328 -23.42 -11.38 15.07
C HIS A 328 -24.30 -12.27 15.96
N TYR A 329 -25.33 -11.70 16.58
CA TYR A 329 -26.24 -12.44 17.45
C TYR A 329 -27.57 -12.77 16.74
N PRO A 330 -28.35 -13.76 17.23
CA PRO A 330 -29.64 -14.13 16.65
C PRO A 330 -30.70 -13.02 16.70
N ASP A 331 -30.60 -12.12 17.69
CA ASP A 331 -31.46 -10.95 17.84
C ASP A 331 -31.06 -9.78 16.94
N ASN A 332 -30.16 -10.02 15.97
CA ASN A 332 -29.68 -9.05 15.01
C ASN A 332 -28.84 -7.91 15.64
N THR A 333 -28.38 -8.07 16.89
CA THR A 333 -27.38 -7.18 17.47
C THR A 333 -25.97 -7.60 17.06
N ILE A 334 -25.02 -6.67 17.20
CA ILE A 334 -23.61 -6.90 16.88
C ILE A 334 -22.78 -6.56 18.12
N GLY A 335 -21.80 -7.42 18.42
CA GLY A 335 -20.74 -7.14 19.37
C GLY A 335 -19.40 -7.01 18.65
N LEU A 336 -18.47 -6.25 19.24
CA LEU A 336 -17.14 -6.02 18.69
C LEU A 336 -16.08 -6.23 19.76
N GLU A 337 -15.07 -7.03 19.44
CA GLU A 337 -13.80 -7.06 20.16
C GLU A 337 -12.68 -6.61 19.24
N ILE A 338 -11.77 -5.82 19.79
CA ILE A 338 -10.60 -5.31 19.10
C ILE A 338 -9.37 -5.79 19.84
N TYR A 339 -8.51 -6.51 19.13
CA TYR A 339 -7.26 -7.06 19.64
C TYR A 339 -6.06 -6.42 18.95
N ASP A 340 -4.88 -6.67 19.50
CA ASP A 340 -3.60 -6.42 18.84
C ASP A 340 -3.43 -7.16 17.49
N ASP A 341 -2.27 -6.98 16.85
CA ASP A 341 -1.97 -7.53 15.53
C ASP A 341 -1.84 -9.07 15.51
N LYS A 342 -1.66 -9.68 16.68
CA LYS A 342 -1.56 -11.14 16.89
C LYS A 342 -2.90 -11.76 17.29
N GLY A 343 -3.85 -10.96 17.76
CA GLY A 343 -5.10 -11.45 18.36
C GLY A 343 -4.93 -11.97 19.78
N GLU A 344 -3.86 -11.57 20.48
CA GLU A 344 -3.49 -12.06 21.82
C GLU A 344 -4.05 -11.15 22.92
N GLU A 345 -3.80 -9.84 22.84
CA GLU A 345 -4.27 -8.85 23.80
C GLU A 345 -5.60 -8.22 23.38
N LEU A 346 -6.60 -8.25 24.26
CA LEU A 346 -7.88 -7.56 24.07
C LEU A 346 -7.70 -6.07 24.44
N LEU A 347 -7.80 -5.20 23.44
CA LEU A 347 -7.64 -3.76 23.60
C LEU A 347 -8.97 -3.07 23.92
N HIS A 348 -10.06 -3.54 23.31
CA HIS A 348 -11.38 -2.97 23.50
C HIS A 348 -12.49 -3.98 23.23
N SER A 349 -13.61 -3.84 23.93
CA SER A 349 -14.84 -4.61 23.67
C SER A 349 -16.08 -3.73 23.79
N ASP A 350 -16.99 -3.84 22.85
CA ASP A 350 -18.29 -3.16 22.87
C ASP A 350 -19.41 -4.15 22.55
N SER A 351 -20.53 -4.02 23.27
CA SER A 351 -21.79 -4.72 22.99
C SER A 351 -21.67 -6.26 22.93
N ILE A 352 -20.77 -6.84 23.72
CA ILE A 352 -20.62 -8.30 23.86
C ILE A 352 -21.71 -8.87 24.76
N ARG A 353 -22.46 -9.84 24.24
CA ARG A 353 -23.59 -10.51 24.89
C ARG A 353 -23.15 -11.88 25.38
N ARG A 354 -23.08 -12.07 26.70
CA ARG A 354 -22.71 -13.36 27.31
C ARG A 354 -23.90 -14.31 27.42
N ASP A 355 -25.10 -13.78 27.34
CA ASP A 355 -26.39 -14.48 27.41
C ASP A 355 -26.81 -15.10 26.07
N LEU A 356 -26.20 -14.70 24.96
CA LEU A 356 -26.52 -15.19 23.62
C LEU A 356 -25.30 -15.82 22.96
N THR A 357 -25.50 -17.00 22.36
CA THR A 357 -24.50 -17.60 21.48
C THR A 357 -24.49 -16.84 20.14
N PRO A 358 -23.33 -16.33 19.68
CA PRO A 358 -23.22 -15.69 18.38
C PRO A 358 -23.64 -16.63 17.26
N SER A 359 -24.46 -16.16 16.32
CA SER A 359 -24.83 -16.89 15.10
C SER A 359 -23.68 -16.94 14.10
N ARG A 360 -22.81 -15.91 14.11
CA ARG A 360 -21.63 -15.82 13.23
C ARG A 360 -20.57 -14.92 13.85
N VAL A 361 -19.30 -15.26 13.65
CA VAL A 361 -18.17 -14.40 14.02
C VAL A 361 -17.34 -14.09 12.77
N GLU A 362 -17.21 -12.81 12.43
CA GLU A 362 -16.31 -12.35 11.37
C GLU A 362 -14.99 -11.86 11.97
N ILE A 363 -13.87 -12.26 11.39
CA ILE A 363 -12.54 -11.79 11.79
C ILE A 363 -11.96 -10.93 10.67
N LYS A 364 -11.63 -9.67 10.97
CA LYS A 364 -11.10 -8.72 9.98
C LYS A 364 -9.87 -7.97 10.50
N PRO A 365 -8.83 -7.79 9.69
CA PRO A 365 -7.77 -6.85 10.03
C PRO A 365 -8.25 -5.40 9.82
N ALA A 366 -7.88 -4.51 10.74
CA ALA A 366 -8.00 -3.07 10.61
C ALA A 366 -6.60 -2.46 10.37
N PHE A 367 -6.39 -1.86 9.20
CA PHE A 367 -5.09 -1.30 8.82
C PHE A 367 -4.98 0.20 9.11
N PRO A 368 -3.80 0.70 9.51
CA PRO A 368 -3.56 2.12 9.80
C PRO A 368 -3.30 2.98 8.54
N PHE A 369 -3.85 2.59 7.39
CA PHE A 369 -3.66 3.31 6.14
C PHE A 369 -4.80 3.01 5.16
N GLU A 370 -5.24 4.01 4.41
CA GLU A 370 -6.24 3.83 3.34
C GLU A 370 -5.71 3.02 2.16
N HIS A 371 -6.63 2.32 1.49
CA HIS A 371 -6.39 1.79 0.16
C HIS A 371 -6.49 2.91 -0.88
N VAL A 372 -5.34 3.47 -1.27
CA VAL A 372 -5.25 4.47 -2.35
C VAL A 372 -4.67 3.82 -3.61
N ASP A 373 -5.41 3.90 -4.72
CA ASP A 373 -4.89 3.58 -6.05
C ASP A 373 -4.08 4.79 -6.55
N GLU A 374 -2.76 4.63 -6.66
CA GLU A 374 -1.82 5.71 -6.99
C GLU A 374 -2.06 6.36 -8.36
N GLN A 375 -2.74 5.69 -9.30
CA GLN A 375 -3.14 6.33 -10.56
C GLN A 375 -4.15 7.46 -10.35
N ASN A 376 -4.93 7.38 -9.25
CA ASN A 376 -5.87 8.42 -8.85
C ASN A 376 -5.25 9.49 -7.93
N GLU A 377 -4.12 9.23 -7.25
CA GLU A 377 -3.45 10.25 -6.41
C GLU A 377 -3.09 11.50 -7.21
N ASN A 378 -2.50 11.34 -8.40
CA ASN A 378 -2.16 12.48 -9.24
C ASN A 378 -3.40 13.31 -9.64
N THR A 379 -4.57 12.69 -9.82
CA THR A 379 -5.79 13.44 -10.12
C THR A 379 -6.40 14.09 -8.87
N TYR A 380 -6.20 13.54 -7.66
CA TYR A 380 -6.67 14.11 -6.40
C TYR A 380 -5.98 15.44 -6.03
N PHE A 381 -4.69 15.58 -6.34
CA PHE A 381 -3.90 16.79 -6.06
C PHE A 381 -3.91 17.83 -7.19
N ILE A 382 -4.33 17.45 -8.42
CA ILE A 382 -4.62 18.41 -9.49
C ILE A 382 -5.91 19.12 -9.12
N ARG A 383 -5.80 20.39 -8.69
CA ARG A 383 -6.93 21.28 -8.39
C ARG A 383 -7.50 21.79 -9.73
N PRO A 384 -8.65 21.31 -10.22
CA PRO A 384 -9.29 21.96 -11.36
C PRO A 384 -9.77 23.33 -10.88
N ALA A 385 -9.47 24.38 -11.63
CA ALA A 385 -9.97 25.71 -11.31
C ALA A 385 -11.52 25.67 -11.28
N GLY A 386 -12.13 26.21 -10.22
CA GLY A 386 -13.59 26.37 -10.11
C GLY A 386 -14.36 25.36 -9.23
N LEU A 387 -13.70 24.43 -8.54
CA LEU A 387 -14.35 23.41 -7.68
C LEU A 387 -14.37 23.71 -6.16
N TYR A 388 -13.93 24.90 -5.73
CA TYR A 388 -13.90 25.30 -4.31
C TYR A 388 -14.39 26.73 -4.08
#